data_AF-A0A1B2J1M7-F1
#
_entry.id   AF-A0A1B2J1M7-F1
#
_cell.length_a   1.000
_cell.length_b   1.000
_cell.length_c   1.000
_cell.angle_alpha   90.00
_cell.angle_beta   90.00
_cell.angle_gamma   90.00
#
_symmetry.space_group_name_H-M   'P 1'
#
loop_
_entity.id
_entity.type
_entity.pdbx_description
1 polymer ?
#
loop_
_entity_poly.entity_id
_entity_poly.type
_entity_poly.pdbx_seq_one_letter_code
_entity_poly.pdbx_strand_id
1 'polypeptide(L)'
;MMENWLVIGGGGREFALAQTLAKAGNRLVFVAPGNPKMADLAHVEPVAIDELAFSQLAYFAKTHAVVCTVVGPEQPLSKGIVDYFEARDLPIFGPSQMAARLETSKSFAKQIITDSGVPTAAYQEFTDKTQALSYAETLTYPQVIKADGLAAGKGVIIVNSAAEAKTAITTIFDKPDQHRLLIEAYLTGEEFSLFTMVQGDQLVVMPIAQDHKRLAMVIRGRTRVVWVHTVQYPTSQMTLNRRQLIRSSNPF
;
A
#
# COMPACT_ATOMS: atom_id res chain seq x y z
N MET A 1 -32.63 -7.24 -9.05
CA MET A 1 -32.75 -6.13 -8.07
C MET A 1 -31.50 -5.28 -8.20
N MET A 2 -31.59 -3.98 -7.89
CA MET A 2 -30.42 -3.10 -7.88
C MET A 2 -29.56 -3.44 -6.65
N GLU A 3 -28.25 -3.60 -6.84
CA GLU A 3 -27.27 -3.88 -5.80
C GLU A 3 -26.54 -2.60 -5.40
N ASN A 4 -26.57 -2.27 -4.11
CA ASN A 4 -25.91 -1.08 -3.60
C ASN A 4 -24.51 -1.42 -3.09
N TRP A 5 -23.50 -0.72 -3.60
CA TRP A 5 -22.10 -0.87 -3.20
C TRP A 5 -21.58 0.45 -2.63
N LEU A 6 -20.60 0.38 -1.74
CA LEU A 6 -19.95 1.56 -1.17
C LEU A 6 -18.45 1.50 -1.41
N VAL A 7 -17.86 2.57 -1.94
CA VAL A 7 -16.40 2.73 -2.06
C VAL A 7 -15.96 3.84 -1.11
N ILE A 8 -14.95 3.57 -0.29
CA ILE A 8 -14.37 4.54 0.63
C ILE A 8 -13.16 5.20 -0.03
N GLY A 9 -13.11 6.53 0.01
CA GLY A 9 -12.05 7.40 -0.50
C GLY A 9 -12.51 8.32 -1.63
N GLY A 10 -11.57 9.10 -2.19
CA GLY A 10 -11.86 10.13 -3.19
C GLY A 10 -10.77 10.34 -4.24
N GLY A 11 -9.76 9.48 -4.30
CA GLY A 11 -8.64 9.57 -5.22
C GLY A 11 -8.91 8.97 -6.60
N GLY A 12 -7.86 8.92 -7.43
CA GLY A 12 -7.93 8.29 -8.75
C GLY A 12 -8.15 6.78 -8.71
N ARG A 13 -7.64 6.10 -7.68
CA ARG A 13 -7.89 4.67 -7.44
C ARG A 13 -9.37 4.41 -7.22
N GLU A 14 -10.00 5.19 -6.34
CA GLU A 14 -11.43 5.06 -6.03
C GLU A 14 -12.30 5.42 -7.25
N PHE A 15 -11.85 6.37 -8.08
CA PHE A 15 -12.54 6.68 -9.34
C PHE A 15 -12.53 5.47 -10.28
N ALA A 16 -11.38 4.83 -10.46
CA ALA A 16 -11.24 3.64 -11.32
C ALA A 16 -12.05 2.44 -10.77
N LEU A 17 -12.05 2.25 -9.45
CA LEU A 17 -12.87 1.23 -8.78
C LEU A 17 -14.36 1.49 -9.00
N ALA A 18 -14.85 2.69 -8.69
CA ALA A 18 -16.25 3.06 -8.85
C ALA A 18 -16.72 2.91 -10.31
N GLN A 19 -15.93 3.42 -11.26
CA GLN A 19 -16.21 3.27 -12.69
C GLN A 19 -16.28 1.80 -13.11
N THR A 20 -15.38 0.95 -12.60
CA THR A 20 -15.35 -0.48 -12.96
C THR A 20 -16.53 -1.23 -12.35
N LEU A 21 -16.86 -0.97 -11.08
CA LEU A 21 -17.97 -1.59 -10.39
C LEU A 21 -19.31 -1.22 -11.03
N ALA A 22 -19.48 0.04 -11.42
CA ALA A 22 -20.71 0.56 -12.05
C ALA A 22 -20.99 0.01 -13.45
N LYS A 23 -20.03 -0.67 -14.10
CA LYS A 23 -20.26 -1.37 -15.38
C LYS A 23 -21.26 -2.53 -15.25
N ALA A 24 -21.47 -3.05 -14.05
CA ALA A 24 -22.55 -3.98 -13.79
C ALA A 24 -23.88 -3.22 -13.83
N GLY A 25 -24.70 -3.44 -14.86
CA GLY A 25 -25.91 -2.66 -15.11
C GLY A 25 -27.00 -2.73 -14.02
N ASN A 26 -26.84 -3.59 -13.02
CA ASN A 26 -27.70 -3.69 -11.85
C ASN A 26 -27.06 -3.11 -10.58
N ARG A 27 -25.93 -2.39 -10.66
CA ARG A 27 -25.20 -1.91 -9.47
C ARG A 27 -25.24 -0.39 -9.36
N LEU A 28 -25.62 0.12 -8.19
CA LEU A 28 -25.43 1.51 -7.79
C LEU A 28 -24.22 1.60 -6.85
N VAL A 29 -23.27 2.48 -7.15
CA VAL A 29 -22.02 2.62 -6.39
C VAL A 29 -21.99 3.96 -5.68
N PHE A 30 -22.14 3.94 -4.36
CA PHE A 30 -21.87 5.10 -3.52
C PHE A 30 -20.38 5.29 -3.33
N VAL A 31 -19.89 6.53 -3.28
CA VAL A 31 -18.48 6.83 -2.97
C VAL A 31 -18.37 7.87 -1.87
N ALA A 32 -17.65 7.56 -0.79
CA ALA A 32 -17.56 8.40 0.40
C ALA A 32 -16.11 8.79 0.73
N PRO A 33 -15.72 10.09 0.69
CA PRO A 33 -16.52 11.23 0.24
C PRO A 33 -16.64 11.34 -1.30
N GLY A 34 -15.82 10.57 -2.03
CA GLY A 34 -15.70 10.69 -3.48
C GLY A 34 -15.02 11.99 -3.92
N ASN A 35 -15.12 12.29 -5.22
CA ASN A 35 -14.69 13.55 -5.81
C ASN A 35 -15.70 14.03 -6.87
N PRO A 36 -15.66 15.31 -7.29
CA PRO A 36 -16.66 15.85 -8.21
C PRO A 36 -16.77 15.11 -9.55
N LYS A 37 -15.67 14.51 -10.02
CA LYS A 37 -15.66 13.77 -11.29
C LYS A 37 -16.39 12.43 -11.22
N MET A 38 -16.57 11.87 -10.03
CA MET A 38 -17.33 10.64 -9.86
C MET A 38 -18.83 10.85 -10.06
N ALA A 39 -19.35 12.07 -9.86
CA ALA A 39 -20.75 12.39 -10.15
C ALA A 39 -21.08 12.37 -11.66
N ASP A 40 -20.05 12.49 -12.52
CA ASP A 40 -20.20 12.41 -13.98
C ASP A 40 -20.35 10.95 -14.46
N LEU A 41 -20.13 9.95 -13.59
CA LEU A 41 -20.20 8.53 -13.94
C LEU A 41 -21.62 8.00 -13.79
N ALA A 42 -22.08 7.23 -14.77
CA ALA A 42 -23.36 6.52 -14.66
C ALA A 42 -23.32 5.52 -13.50
N HIS A 43 -24.41 5.48 -12.72
CA HIS A 43 -24.58 4.59 -11.56
C HIS A 43 -23.56 4.78 -10.43
N VAL A 44 -22.97 5.97 -10.32
CA VAL A 44 -22.08 6.35 -9.22
C VAL A 44 -22.62 7.58 -8.52
N GLU A 45 -22.68 7.55 -7.18
CA GLU A 45 -23.20 8.63 -6.36
C GLU A 45 -22.21 9.00 -5.24
N PRO A 46 -21.53 10.16 -5.34
CA PRO A 46 -20.73 10.66 -4.23
C PRO A 46 -21.61 11.05 -3.04
N VAL A 47 -21.19 10.67 -1.83
CA VAL A 47 -21.89 11.01 -0.58
C VAL A 47 -20.96 11.79 0.33
N ALA A 48 -21.47 12.86 0.95
CA ALA A 48 -20.68 13.76 1.79
C ALA A 48 -20.42 13.17 3.19
N ILE A 49 -19.78 12.00 3.26
CA ILE A 49 -19.35 11.34 4.49
C ILE A 49 -17.84 11.21 4.45
N ASP A 50 -17.18 11.68 5.51
CA ASP A 50 -15.72 11.57 5.66
C ASP A 50 -15.28 10.10 5.77
N GLU A 51 -14.16 9.75 5.15
CA GLU A 51 -13.64 8.37 5.12
C GLU A 51 -13.23 7.82 6.49
N LEU A 52 -13.08 8.69 7.50
CA LEU A 52 -12.79 8.33 8.89
C LEU A 52 -14.04 8.36 9.79
N ALA A 53 -15.20 8.77 9.27
CA ALA A 53 -16.47 8.82 10.01
C ALA A 53 -17.14 7.44 10.06
N PHE A 54 -16.50 6.44 10.67
CA PHE A 54 -16.92 5.03 10.62
C PHE A 54 -18.36 4.79 11.07
N SER A 55 -18.83 5.52 12.08
CA SER A 55 -20.21 5.42 12.55
C SER A 55 -21.22 5.87 11.49
N GLN A 56 -20.93 6.95 10.79
CA GLN A 56 -21.78 7.46 9.71
C GLN A 56 -21.74 6.54 8.48
N LEU A 57 -20.55 6.04 8.13
CA LEU A 57 -20.38 5.09 7.03
C LEU A 57 -21.13 3.78 7.30
N ALA A 58 -21.05 3.22 8.50
CA ALA A 58 -21.76 2.00 8.87
C ALA A 58 -23.29 2.23 8.91
N TYR A 59 -23.74 3.38 9.43
CA TYR A 59 -25.15 3.76 9.40
C TYR A 59 -25.66 3.90 7.95
N PHE A 60 -24.87 4.53 7.08
CA PHE A 60 -25.19 4.68 5.67
C PHE A 60 -25.28 3.32 4.98
N ALA A 61 -24.27 2.46 5.15
CA ALA A 61 -24.23 1.13 4.56
C ALA A 61 -25.44 0.29 4.97
N LYS A 62 -25.83 0.34 6.24
CA LYS A 62 -27.02 -0.35 6.75
C LYS A 62 -28.31 0.20 6.17
N THR A 63 -28.50 1.52 6.18
CA THR A 63 -29.76 2.16 5.74
C THR A 63 -29.97 2.06 4.22
N HIS A 64 -28.89 2.00 3.44
CA HIS A 64 -28.95 1.86 1.99
C HIS A 64 -28.81 0.40 1.54
N ALA A 65 -28.88 -0.57 2.46
CA ALA A 65 -28.74 -2.00 2.15
C ALA A 65 -27.51 -2.30 1.27
N VAL A 66 -26.37 -1.71 1.62
CA VAL A 66 -25.11 -1.92 0.92
C VAL A 66 -24.69 -3.38 1.06
N VAL A 67 -24.52 -4.07 -0.07
CA VAL A 67 -24.18 -5.48 -0.12
C VAL A 67 -22.67 -5.72 -0.05
N CYS A 68 -21.86 -4.70 -0.35
CA CYS A 68 -20.41 -4.75 -0.25
C CYS A 68 -19.81 -3.34 -0.14
N THR A 69 -18.91 -3.15 0.83
CA THR A 69 -18.08 -1.95 0.97
C THR A 69 -16.65 -2.25 0.53
N VAL A 70 -16.00 -1.40 -0.25
CA VAL A 70 -14.60 -1.54 -0.68
C VAL A 70 -13.80 -0.34 -0.15
N VAL A 71 -12.73 -0.61 0.60
CA VAL A 71 -11.88 0.45 1.15
C VAL A 71 -10.72 0.74 0.22
N GLY A 72 -10.68 1.96 -0.31
CA GLY A 72 -9.56 2.43 -1.14
C GLY A 72 -8.34 2.83 -0.30
N PRO A 73 -8.42 3.91 0.50
CA PRO A 73 -7.27 4.50 1.20
C PRO A 73 -6.78 3.66 2.37
N GLU A 74 -5.48 3.77 2.61
CA GLU A 74 -4.74 3.12 3.68
C GLU A 74 -5.09 3.68 5.07
N GLN A 75 -5.49 4.95 5.15
CA GLN A 75 -5.73 5.61 6.43
C GLN A 75 -6.93 5.00 7.18
N PRO A 76 -8.13 4.82 6.59
CA PRO A 76 -9.22 4.10 7.25
C PRO A 76 -8.86 2.67 7.65
N LEU A 77 -8.11 1.95 6.82
CA LEU A 77 -7.63 0.58 7.12
C LEU A 77 -6.76 0.56 8.38
N SER A 78 -5.78 1.48 8.47
CA SER A 78 -4.92 1.62 9.64
C SER A 78 -5.68 1.93 10.94
N LYS A 79 -6.86 2.55 10.83
CA LYS A 79 -7.72 2.90 11.97
C LYS A 79 -8.78 1.84 12.29
N GLY A 80 -8.83 0.74 11.55
CA GLY A 80 -9.72 -0.40 11.84
C GLY A 80 -11.15 -0.22 11.33
N ILE A 81 -11.33 0.41 10.16
CA ILE A 81 -12.66 0.47 9.52
C ILE A 81 -13.24 -0.93 9.25
N VAL A 82 -12.38 -1.88 8.87
CA VAL A 82 -12.80 -3.26 8.56
C VAL A 82 -13.32 -3.93 9.81
N ASP A 83 -12.54 -3.91 10.91
CA ASP A 83 -12.95 -4.46 12.20
C ASP A 83 -14.25 -3.81 12.70
N TYR A 84 -14.43 -2.50 12.46
CA TYR A 84 -15.63 -1.76 12.84
C TYR A 84 -16.89 -2.22 12.08
N PHE A 85 -16.75 -2.52 10.78
CA PHE A 85 -17.84 -2.99 9.92
C PHE A 85 -18.16 -4.47 10.18
N GLU A 86 -17.15 -5.32 10.31
CA GLU A 86 -17.31 -6.75 10.59
C GLU A 86 -18.02 -6.98 11.93
N ALA A 87 -17.67 -6.21 12.97
CA ALA A 87 -18.37 -6.26 14.27
C ALA A 87 -19.86 -5.86 14.22
N ARG A 88 -20.36 -5.42 13.06
CA ARG A 88 -21.76 -5.02 12.80
C ARG A 88 -22.40 -5.84 11.69
N ASP A 89 -21.77 -6.94 11.27
CA ASP A 89 -22.22 -7.81 10.19
C ASP A 89 -22.39 -7.05 8.85
N LEU A 90 -21.59 -6.00 8.63
CA LEU A 90 -21.59 -5.24 7.38
C LEU A 90 -20.51 -5.75 6.43
N PRO A 91 -20.86 -6.21 5.21
CA PRO A 91 -19.88 -6.70 4.25
C PRO A 91 -18.88 -5.60 3.85
N ILE A 92 -17.59 -5.91 4.00
CA ILE A 92 -16.50 -5.00 3.69
C ILE A 92 -15.29 -5.76 3.13
N PHE A 93 -14.60 -5.15 2.17
CA PHE A 93 -13.39 -5.65 1.55
C PHE A 93 -12.22 -4.73 1.90
N GLY A 94 -11.27 -5.30 2.64
CA GLY A 94 -10.03 -4.66 3.08
C GLY A 94 -9.36 -5.51 4.16
N PRO A 95 -8.08 -5.29 4.46
CA PRO A 95 -7.41 -5.95 5.58
C PRO A 95 -7.96 -5.43 6.94
N SER A 96 -8.00 -6.31 7.94
CA SER A 96 -8.18 -5.91 9.34
C SER A 96 -7.08 -4.93 9.78
N GLN A 97 -7.30 -4.20 10.88
CA GLN A 97 -6.30 -3.28 11.42
C GLN A 97 -4.94 -3.96 11.65
N MET A 98 -4.95 -5.21 12.14
CA MET A 98 -3.75 -5.99 12.35
C MET A 98 -3.04 -6.32 11.03
N ALA A 99 -3.79 -6.78 10.02
CA ALA A 99 -3.23 -7.12 8.71
C ALA A 99 -2.73 -5.87 7.95
N ALA A 100 -3.40 -4.73 8.11
CA ALA A 100 -2.99 -3.45 7.53
C ALA A 100 -1.60 -2.99 8.00
N ARG A 101 -1.09 -3.53 9.12
CA ARG A 101 0.28 -3.27 9.58
C ARG A 101 1.36 -3.69 8.60
N LEU A 102 1.07 -4.65 7.70
CA LEU A 102 1.98 -5.01 6.61
C LEU A 102 2.32 -3.82 5.70
N GLU A 103 1.43 -2.84 5.60
CA GLU A 103 1.67 -1.61 4.84
C GLU A 103 2.09 -0.43 5.75
N THR A 104 1.48 -0.31 6.93
CA THR A 104 1.70 0.87 7.80
C THR A 104 2.99 0.81 8.62
N SER A 105 3.56 -0.38 8.85
CA SER A 105 4.78 -0.60 9.63
C SER A 105 5.80 -1.39 8.82
N LYS A 106 6.91 -0.74 8.44
CA LYS A 106 7.94 -1.36 7.59
C LYS A 106 8.70 -2.44 8.36
N SER A 107 8.96 -2.18 9.64
CA SER A 107 9.56 -3.12 10.59
C SER A 107 8.73 -4.42 10.70
N PHE A 108 7.42 -4.29 10.94
CA PHE A 108 6.50 -5.42 11.01
C PHE A 108 6.46 -6.22 9.69
N ALA A 109 6.35 -5.53 8.55
CA ALA A 109 6.33 -6.17 7.24
C ALA A 109 7.61 -6.98 6.98
N LYS A 110 8.77 -6.40 7.29
CA LYS A 110 10.07 -7.04 7.11
C LYS A 110 10.27 -8.25 8.03
N GLN A 111 9.81 -8.16 9.27
CA GLN A 111 9.82 -9.29 10.19
C GLN A 111 9.01 -10.46 9.64
N ILE A 112 7.76 -10.22 9.20
CA ILE A 112 6.92 -11.27 8.61
C ILE A 112 7.54 -11.90 7.36
N ILE A 113 8.09 -11.08 6.46
CA ILE A 113 8.75 -11.55 5.24
C ILE A 113 9.93 -12.47 5.59
N THR A 114 10.75 -12.07 6.56
CA THR A 114 11.93 -12.82 7.01
C THR A 114 11.54 -14.12 7.70
N ASP A 115 10.58 -14.08 8.63
CA ASP A 115 10.09 -15.25 9.36
C ASP A 115 9.42 -16.27 8.43
N SER A 116 8.86 -15.79 7.31
CA SER A 116 8.24 -16.63 6.28
C SER A 116 9.25 -17.19 5.26
N GLY A 117 10.54 -16.84 5.37
CA GLY A 117 11.58 -17.27 4.42
C GLY A 117 11.44 -16.66 3.02
N VAL A 118 10.69 -15.56 2.87
CA VAL A 118 10.52 -14.88 1.58
C VAL A 118 11.79 -14.07 1.27
N PRO A 119 12.39 -14.22 0.07
CA PRO A 119 13.58 -13.46 -0.29
C PRO A 119 13.32 -11.93 -0.22
N THR A 120 14.16 -11.23 0.52
CA THR A 120 14.12 -9.77 0.65
C THR A 120 15.54 -9.21 0.70
N ALA A 121 15.69 -7.92 0.36
CA ALA A 121 16.91 -7.18 0.64
C ALA A 121 17.31 -7.36 2.10
N ALA A 122 18.58 -7.69 2.33
CA ALA A 122 19.18 -7.70 3.67
C ALA A 122 18.94 -6.33 4.31
N TYR A 123 18.50 -6.34 5.57
CA TYR A 123 18.17 -5.13 6.30
C TYR A 123 18.53 -5.26 7.77
N GLN A 124 18.68 -4.11 8.42
CA GLN A 124 18.76 -4.04 9.88
C GLN A 124 18.00 -2.81 10.39
N GLU A 125 17.28 -3.00 11.50
CA GLU A 125 16.55 -1.94 12.20
C GLU A 125 17.41 -1.29 13.29
N PHE A 126 17.28 0.02 13.44
CA PHE A 126 18.00 0.79 14.44
C PHE A 126 17.07 1.74 15.19
N THR A 127 17.19 1.73 16.52
CA THR A 127 16.61 2.74 17.43
C THR A 127 17.67 3.71 17.97
N ASP A 128 18.95 3.43 17.73
CA ASP A 128 20.07 4.24 18.17
C ASP A 128 20.84 4.80 16.97
N LYS A 129 21.07 6.12 16.99
CA LYS A 129 21.75 6.86 15.93
C LYS A 129 23.19 6.39 15.73
N THR A 130 23.91 6.10 16.81
CA THR A 130 25.32 5.70 16.76
C THR A 130 25.47 4.33 16.14
N GLN A 131 24.62 3.38 16.54
CA GLN A 131 24.58 2.04 15.95
C GLN A 131 24.21 2.07 14.47
N ALA A 132 23.23 2.90 14.07
CA ALA A 132 22.86 3.07 12.67
C ALA A 132 24.02 3.59 11.82
N LEU A 133 24.75 4.59 12.32
CA LEU A 133 25.91 5.16 11.62
C LEU A 133 27.03 4.12 11.49
N SER A 134 27.35 3.40 12.55
CA SER A 134 28.40 2.37 12.53
C SER A 134 28.04 1.24 11.55
N TYR A 135 26.79 0.79 11.53
CA TYR A 135 26.35 -0.23 10.58
C TYR A 135 26.42 0.25 9.13
N ALA A 136 26.02 1.50 8.84
CA ALA A 136 26.11 2.08 7.50
C ALA A 136 27.54 2.10 6.95
N GLU A 137 28.56 2.18 7.80
CA GLU A 137 29.97 2.11 7.40
C GLU A 137 30.42 0.70 7.01
N THR A 138 29.74 -0.35 7.50
CA THR A 138 30.07 -1.75 7.20
C THR A 138 29.55 -2.23 5.84
N LEU A 139 28.59 -1.50 5.25
CA LEU A 139 27.91 -1.88 4.02
C LEU A 139 28.48 -1.17 2.78
N THR A 140 28.40 -1.82 1.62
CA THR A 140 28.74 -1.21 0.33
C THR A 140 27.65 -0.25 -0.14
N TYR A 141 28.03 0.83 -0.82
CA TYR A 141 27.10 1.77 -1.45
C TYR A 141 26.71 1.34 -2.87
N PRO A 142 25.52 1.70 -3.37
CA PRO A 142 24.47 2.49 -2.71
C PRO A 142 23.71 1.70 -1.62
N GLN A 143 23.10 2.43 -0.68
CA GLN A 143 22.27 1.89 0.40
C GLN A 143 20.90 2.56 0.41
N VAL A 144 19.89 1.92 1.02
CA VAL A 144 18.55 2.49 1.17
C VAL A 144 18.25 2.71 2.64
N ILE A 145 18.00 3.96 3.03
CA ILE A 145 17.62 4.34 4.39
C ILE A 145 16.12 4.66 4.39
N LYS A 146 15.37 4.01 5.28
CA LYS A 146 13.92 4.18 5.40
C LYS A 146 13.54 4.61 6.81
N ALA A 147 12.72 5.65 6.93
CA ALA A 147 12.04 5.97 8.18
C ALA A 147 10.86 5.01 8.39
N ASP A 148 10.71 4.44 9.59
CA ASP A 148 9.55 3.61 9.94
C ASP A 148 8.28 4.47 10.09
N GLY A 149 7.13 3.96 9.62
CA GLY A 149 5.84 4.66 9.64
C GLY A 149 5.32 5.20 8.29
N LEU A 150 4.11 5.78 8.32
CA LEU A 150 3.36 6.35 7.19
C LEU A 150 3.96 7.69 6.73
N ALA A 151 4.98 7.63 5.88
CA ALA A 151 5.66 8.81 5.35
C ALA A 151 5.17 9.24 3.95
N ALA A 152 3.94 8.87 3.54
CA ALA A 152 3.32 9.24 2.26
C ALA A 152 4.27 9.14 1.02
N GLY A 153 5.04 8.04 0.94
CA GLY A 153 6.00 7.82 -0.15
C GLY A 153 7.31 8.64 -0.10
N LYS A 154 7.51 9.49 0.91
CA LYS A 154 8.73 10.33 1.10
C LYS A 154 9.72 9.77 2.11
N GLY A 155 9.46 8.58 2.66
CA GLY A 155 10.26 7.97 3.73
C GLY A 155 11.39 7.06 3.25
N VAL A 156 11.79 7.11 1.97
CA VAL A 156 12.83 6.25 1.39
C VAL A 156 13.91 7.16 0.79
N ILE A 157 15.15 7.01 1.27
CA ILE A 157 16.31 7.79 0.84
C ILE A 157 17.36 6.81 0.30
N ILE A 158 17.77 6.97 -0.96
CA ILE A 158 18.89 6.23 -1.53
C ILE A 158 20.14 7.08 -1.30
N VAL A 159 21.17 6.48 -0.71
CA VAL A 159 22.44 7.15 -0.41
C VAL A 159 23.58 6.46 -1.14
N ASN A 160 24.46 7.25 -1.76
CA ASN A 160 25.54 6.77 -2.61
C ASN A 160 26.92 6.92 -1.94
N SER A 161 26.97 7.54 -0.76
CA SER A 161 28.21 7.78 -0.02
C SER A 161 27.96 7.80 1.49
N ALA A 162 29.03 7.62 2.27
CA ALA A 162 28.98 7.72 3.73
C ALA A 162 28.53 9.09 4.24
N ALA A 163 28.88 10.16 3.52
CA ALA A 163 28.43 11.51 3.86
C ALA A 163 26.91 11.66 3.69
N GLU A 164 26.35 11.13 2.59
CA GLU A 164 24.91 11.10 2.36
C GLU A 164 24.20 10.24 3.41
N ALA A 165 24.73 9.05 3.72
CA ALA A 165 24.17 8.15 4.73
C ALA A 165 24.11 8.82 6.11
N LYS A 166 25.22 9.43 6.55
CA LYS A 166 25.30 10.16 7.82
C LYS A 166 24.29 11.29 7.89
N THR A 167 24.15 12.04 6.80
CA THR A 167 23.19 13.14 6.70
C THR A 167 21.75 12.63 6.80
N ALA A 168 21.41 11.57 6.05
CA ALA A 168 20.08 10.98 6.06
C ALA A 168 19.70 10.39 7.44
N ILE A 169 20.59 9.60 8.05
CA ILE A 169 20.39 9.01 9.38
C ILE A 169 20.19 10.10 10.44
N THR A 170 21.06 11.12 10.42
CA THR A 170 20.95 12.26 11.35
C THR A 170 19.63 13.00 11.18
N THR A 171 19.24 13.32 9.93
CA THR A 171 17.98 14.01 9.63
C THR A 171 16.75 13.24 10.11
N ILE A 172 16.81 11.90 10.07
CA ILE A 172 15.71 11.05 10.53
C ILE A 172 15.63 11.06 12.06
N PHE A 173 16.74 10.85 12.77
CA PHE A 173 16.76 10.82 14.24
C PHE A 173 16.58 12.18 14.93
N ASP A 174 16.91 13.28 14.25
CA ASP A 174 16.71 14.63 14.80
C ASP A 174 15.22 15.04 14.79
N LYS A 175 14.33 14.25 14.17
CA LYS A 175 12.88 14.47 14.25
C LYS A 175 12.34 13.93 15.58
N PRO A 176 11.56 14.73 16.33
CA PRO A 176 11.11 14.37 17.68
C PRO A 176 10.26 13.09 17.73
N ASP A 177 9.49 12.78 16.68
CA ASP A 177 8.57 11.64 16.64
C ASP A 177 9.15 10.40 15.93
N GLN A 178 10.42 10.42 15.52
CA GLN A 178 11.03 9.36 14.73
C GLN A 178 12.13 8.64 15.52
N HIS A 179 11.78 7.47 16.06
CA HIS A 179 12.69 6.70 16.92
C HIS A 179 13.27 5.46 16.25
N ARG A 180 12.89 5.17 15.00
CA ARG A 180 13.25 3.94 14.31
C ARG A 180 13.57 4.21 12.86
N LEU A 181 14.62 3.58 12.36
CA LEU A 181 14.92 3.54 10.93
C LEU A 181 15.37 2.16 10.50
N LEU A 182 15.27 1.91 9.21
CA LEU A 182 15.74 0.70 8.54
C LEU A 182 16.86 1.06 7.56
N ILE A 183 17.94 0.29 7.56
CA ILE A 183 18.99 0.34 6.53
C ILE A 183 18.91 -0.95 5.72
N GLU A 184 18.69 -0.84 4.40
CA GLU A 184 18.57 -1.97 3.48
C GLU A 184 19.68 -1.94 2.41
N ALA A 185 20.09 -3.12 1.98
CA ALA A 185 20.90 -3.29 0.77
C ALA A 185 20.13 -2.75 -0.45
N TYR A 186 20.83 -2.01 -1.31
CA TYR A 186 20.25 -1.54 -2.56
C TYR A 186 20.12 -2.69 -3.56
N LEU A 187 18.90 -2.92 -4.05
CA LEU A 187 18.63 -3.91 -5.08
C LEU A 187 18.62 -3.25 -6.45
N THR A 188 19.20 -3.94 -7.43
CA THR A 188 19.11 -3.59 -8.85
C THR A 188 18.22 -4.60 -9.56
N GLY A 189 17.53 -4.15 -10.59
CA GLY A 189 16.62 -4.97 -11.37
C GLY A 189 15.45 -4.17 -11.89
N GLU A 190 14.50 -4.87 -12.51
CA GLU A 190 13.26 -4.28 -12.97
C GLU A 190 12.22 -4.25 -11.85
N GLU A 191 11.69 -3.07 -11.53
CA GLU A 191 10.58 -2.94 -10.59
C GLU A 191 9.26 -3.30 -11.28
N PHE A 192 8.44 -4.09 -10.60
CA PHE A 192 7.06 -4.37 -10.98
C PHE A 192 6.16 -4.40 -9.74
N SER A 193 4.86 -4.20 -9.97
CA SER A 193 3.80 -4.29 -8.97
C SER A 193 2.94 -5.52 -9.28
N LEU A 194 2.88 -6.44 -8.32
CA LEU A 194 2.02 -7.62 -8.36
C LEU A 194 0.85 -7.42 -7.41
N PHE A 195 -0.34 -7.21 -7.96
CA PHE A 195 -1.55 -7.08 -7.17
C PHE A 195 -2.19 -8.45 -6.99
N THR A 196 -2.55 -8.79 -5.75
CA THR A 196 -3.22 -10.05 -5.42
C THR A 196 -4.36 -9.78 -4.47
N MET A 197 -5.56 -10.27 -4.79
CA MET A 197 -6.67 -10.32 -3.83
C MET A 197 -6.51 -11.57 -2.98
N VAL A 198 -6.67 -11.43 -1.66
CA VAL A 198 -6.43 -12.50 -0.69
C VAL A 198 -7.67 -12.66 0.18
N GLN A 199 -8.12 -13.91 0.36
CA GLN A 199 -9.14 -14.28 1.34
C GLN A 199 -8.70 -15.57 2.04
N GLY A 200 -8.25 -15.45 3.29
CA GLY A 200 -7.66 -16.59 3.99
C GLY A 200 -6.44 -17.13 3.23
N ASP A 201 -6.50 -18.38 2.81
CA ASP A 201 -5.48 -19.05 2.01
C ASP A 201 -5.70 -18.96 0.48
N GLN A 202 -6.82 -18.36 0.05
CA GLN A 202 -7.16 -18.19 -1.36
C GLN A 202 -6.56 -16.90 -1.91
N LEU A 203 -6.05 -16.99 -3.13
CA LEU A 203 -5.41 -15.88 -3.83
C LEU A 203 -5.90 -15.77 -5.28
N VAL A 204 -6.16 -14.53 -5.70
CA VAL A 204 -6.44 -14.17 -7.10
C VAL A 204 -5.40 -13.16 -7.55
N VAL A 205 -4.52 -13.58 -8.45
CA VAL A 205 -3.43 -12.76 -8.97
C VAL A 205 -3.93 -11.89 -10.13
N MET A 206 -3.69 -10.60 -10.05
CA MET A 206 -4.04 -9.62 -11.09
C MET A 206 -2.88 -9.45 -12.08
N PRO A 207 -3.11 -8.86 -13.27
CA PRO A 207 -2.03 -8.49 -14.18
C PRO A 207 -0.97 -7.64 -13.49
N ILE A 208 0.29 -7.87 -13.86
CA ILE A 208 1.41 -7.06 -13.38
C ILE A 208 1.30 -5.65 -13.95
N ALA A 209 1.67 -4.67 -13.14
CA ALA A 209 1.83 -3.29 -13.58
C ALA A 209 3.23 -2.80 -13.25
N GLN A 210 3.74 -1.87 -14.04
CA GLN A 210 4.95 -1.14 -13.70
C GLN A 210 4.57 0.27 -13.28
N ASP A 211 5.12 0.69 -12.14
CA ASP A 211 4.92 2.02 -11.60
C ASP A 211 6.16 2.88 -11.81
N HIS A 212 5.93 4.09 -12.33
CA HIS A 212 7.00 5.05 -12.59
C HIS A 212 7.04 6.10 -11.48
N LYS A 213 7.67 5.75 -10.34
CA LYS A 213 7.76 6.60 -9.15
C LYS A 213 8.54 7.91 -9.36
N ARG A 214 9.47 7.94 -10.31
CA ARG A 214 10.32 9.12 -10.56
C ARG A 214 9.66 10.05 -11.57
N LEU A 215 9.39 11.28 -11.15
CA LEU A 215 8.98 12.35 -12.04
C LEU A 215 10.18 12.77 -12.92
N ALA A 216 10.11 12.50 -14.22
CA ALA A 216 11.14 12.90 -15.19
C ALA A 216 11.06 14.39 -15.60
N MET A 217 10.55 15.27 -14.72
CA MET A 217 10.51 16.72 -14.97
C MET A 217 11.10 17.49 -13.79
N VAL A 218 12.31 18.02 -13.98
CA VAL A 218 12.90 19.04 -13.11
C VAL A 218 12.08 20.31 -13.24
N ILE A 219 11.10 20.50 -12.36
CA ILE A 219 10.56 21.83 -12.07
C ILE A 219 10.68 22.06 -10.57
N ARG A 220 11.71 22.82 -10.19
CA ARG A 220 11.85 23.52 -8.88
C ARG A 220 11.95 22.66 -7.62
N GLY A 221 12.75 21.58 -7.65
CA GLY A 221 13.33 21.02 -6.42
C GLY A 221 12.36 20.47 -5.37
N ARG A 222 11.14 20.11 -5.76
CA ARG A 222 10.16 19.45 -4.88
C ARG A 222 9.68 18.15 -5.53
N THR A 223 9.93 17.02 -4.87
CA THR A 223 9.37 15.73 -5.28
C THR A 223 7.86 15.76 -5.07
N ARG A 224 7.11 15.84 -6.17
CA ARG A 224 5.73 15.39 -6.25
C ARG A 224 5.77 13.94 -6.72
N VAL A 225 4.92 13.07 -6.16
CA VAL A 225 4.75 11.71 -6.68
C VAL A 225 3.55 11.76 -7.61
N VAL A 226 3.75 11.42 -8.88
CA VAL A 226 2.68 11.23 -9.85
C VAL A 226 2.77 9.77 -10.27
N TRP A 227 1.73 9.00 -9.96
CA TRP A 227 1.65 7.59 -10.32
C TRP A 227 1.19 7.49 -11.78
N VAL A 228 2.03 6.90 -12.63
CA VAL A 228 1.62 6.45 -13.96
C VAL A 228 1.83 4.94 -13.97
N HIS A 229 0.74 4.20 -14.06
CA HIS A 229 0.78 2.75 -14.18
C HIS A 229 0.66 2.36 -15.64
N THR A 230 1.58 1.51 -16.11
CA THR A 230 1.39 0.75 -17.35
C THR A 230 1.07 -0.69 -16.99
N VAL A 231 -0.06 -1.20 -17.49
CA VAL A 231 -0.38 -2.62 -17.39
C VAL A 231 0.35 -3.31 -18.53
N GLN A 232 1.34 -4.12 -18.21
CA GLN A 232 2.01 -4.95 -19.21
C GLN A 232 1.17 -6.22 -19.39
N TYR A 233 0.63 -6.40 -20.59
CA TYR A 233 0.17 -7.73 -21.02
C TYR A 233 1.40 -8.45 -21.58
N PRO A 234 1.92 -9.51 -20.93
CA PRO A 234 3.03 -10.25 -21.48
C PRO A 234 2.57 -10.95 -22.77
N THR A 235 2.90 -10.39 -23.92
CA THR A 235 3.02 -11.15 -25.16
C THR A 235 4.19 -12.10 -24.97
N SER A 236 3.87 -13.35 -24.62
CA SER A 236 4.73 -14.52 -24.45
C SER A 236 5.42 -14.74 -23.08
N GLN A 237 5.03 -15.86 -22.45
CA GLN A 237 5.74 -16.66 -21.44
C GLN A 237 6.15 -16.03 -20.10
N MET A 238 5.19 -15.88 -19.19
CA MET A 238 5.43 -16.06 -17.75
C MET A 238 4.39 -17.03 -17.19
N THR A 239 4.64 -18.34 -17.34
CA THR A 239 3.87 -19.37 -16.65
C THR A 239 4.44 -19.50 -15.23
N LEU A 240 3.90 -18.73 -14.29
CA LEU A 240 4.16 -18.93 -12.87
C LEU A 240 3.54 -20.28 -12.46
N ASN A 241 4.39 -21.31 -12.44
CA ASN A 241 3.97 -22.68 -12.21
C ASN A 241 3.76 -22.88 -10.69
N ARG A 242 2.56 -23.33 -10.29
CA ARG A 242 2.10 -23.51 -8.89
C ARG A 242 3.06 -24.29 -7.97
N ARG A 243 4.03 -25.02 -8.53
CA ARG A 243 5.03 -25.84 -7.82
C ARG A 243 6.29 -25.07 -7.37
N GLN A 244 6.58 -23.89 -7.91
CA GLN A 244 7.79 -23.13 -7.54
C GLN A 244 7.64 -22.29 -6.26
N LEU A 245 6.42 -22.06 -5.77
CA LEU A 245 6.16 -21.28 -4.55
C LEU A 245 6.27 -22.10 -3.25
N ILE A 246 6.40 -23.45 -3.30
CA ILE A 246 6.27 -24.32 -2.11
C ILE A 246 7.50 -25.24 -1.88
N ARG A 247 8.58 -25.13 -2.66
CA ARG A 247 9.77 -25.99 -2.45
C ARG A 247 11.07 -25.22 -2.34
N SER A 248 11.38 -24.79 -1.12
CA SER A 248 12.76 -24.74 -0.62
C SER A 248 12.78 -24.86 0.92
N SER A 249 12.22 -25.95 1.43
CA SER A 249 12.53 -26.44 2.78
C SER A 249 13.58 -27.55 2.67
N ASN A 250 14.84 -27.19 2.89
CA ASN A 250 16.04 -27.96 3.32
C ASN A 250 16.33 -29.37 2.73
N PRO A 251 17.61 -29.79 2.55
CA PRO A 251 18.66 -29.72 3.60
C PRO A 251 20.05 -29.30 3.12
N PHE A 252 20.74 -28.46 3.90
CA PHE A 252 22.09 -28.66 4.49
C PHE A 252 22.49 -27.39 5.26
#